data_AF-A0AAV5X8W5-F1
#
_entry.id   AF-A0AAV5X8W5-F1
#
_cell.length_a   1.000
_cell.length_b   1.000
_cell.length_c   1.000
_cell.angle_alpha   90.00
_cell.angle_beta   90.00
_cell.angle_gamma   90.00
#
_symmetry.space_group_name_H-M   'P 1'
#
loop_
_entity.id
_entity.type
_entity.pdbx_description
1 polymer ?
#
loop_
_entity_poly.entity_id
_entity_poly.type
_entity_poly.pdbx_seq_one_letter_code
_entity_poly.pdbx_strand_id
1 'polypeptide(L)'
;MRARRVLKRQWASAEGWRDTKAGMWAWMLQRLAALLLVVVIVLHLRNPFGRPVQAALLGLVLFHGLLGVRAILLDFGLPVRWHRLLFAGAVGLGVILFAVVWGLRWY
;
A
#
# COMPACT_ATOMS: atom_id res chain seq x y z
N MET A 1 -25.49 -35.93 -5.41
CA MET A 1 -25.34 -34.50 -5.81
C MET A 1 -24.79 -33.71 -4.62
N ARG A 2 -23.59 -33.13 -4.70
CA ARG A 2 -23.08 -32.26 -3.61
C ARG A 2 -23.76 -30.90 -3.70
N ALA A 3 -24.45 -30.49 -2.63
CA ALA A 3 -25.07 -29.18 -2.53
C ALA A 3 -23.99 -28.09 -2.70
N ARG A 4 -24.16 -27.24 -3.73
CA ARG A 4 -23.31 -26.07 -3.98
C ARG A 4 -23.56 -25.08 -2.84
N ARG A 5 -22.66 -25.02 -1.85
CA ARG A 5 -22.74 -24.00 -0.78
C ARG A 5 -22.61 -22.62 -1.43
N VAL A 6 -23.71 -21.88 -1.48
CA VAL A 6 -23.69 -20.46 -1.85
C VAL A 6 -23.14 -19.72 -0.64
N LEU A 7 -21.86 -19.38 -0.67
CA LEU A 7 -21.25 -18.52 0.34
C LEU A 7 -21.89 -17.13 0.20
N LYS A 8 -22.86 -16.81 1.07
CA LYS A 8 -23.36 -15.45 1.19
C LYS A 8 -22.22 -14.61 1.76
N ARG A 9 -21.60 -13.77 0.93
CA ARG A 9 -20.53 -12.85 1.34
C ARG A 9 -21.10 -11.79 2.27
N GLN A 10 -21.21 -12.11 3.56
CA GLN A 10 -21.56 -11.14 4.59
C GLN A 10 -20.34 -10.26 4.85
N TRP A 11 -20.55 -8.95 5.01
CA TRP A 11 -19.49 -7.94 5.02
C TRP A 11 -18.49 -8.09 6.18
N ALA A 12 -18.85 -8.87 7.22
CA ALA A 12 -18.07 -9.03 8.44
C ALA A 12 -17.88 -10.50 8.87
N SER A 13 -18.04 -11.49 7.99
CA SER A 13 -17.78 -12.88 8.38
C SER A 13 -16.27 -13.19 8.36
N ALA A 14 -15.77 -13.88 9.39
CA ALA A 14 -14.36 -14.28 9.47
C ALA A 14 -13.89 -15.08 8.23
N GLU A 15 -14.79 -15.82 7.60
CA GLU A 15 -14.56 -16.57 6.36
C GLU A 15 -14.37 -15.65 5.14
N GLY A 16 -15.11 -14.54 5.07
CA GLY A 16 -14.96 -13.53 4.00
C GLY A 16 -13.63 -12.76 4.10
N TRP A 17 -13.06 -12.65 5.30
CA TRP A 17 -11.74 -12.07 5.55
C TRP A 17 -10.59 -13.05 5.33
N ARG A 18 -10.77 -14.35 5.62
CA ARG A 18 -9.73 -15.38 5.42
C ARG A 18 -9.34 -15.60 3.96
N ASP A 19 -10.22 -15.31 3.01
CA ASP A 19 -9.95 -15.48 1.57
C ASP A 19 -9.74 -14.14 0.83
N THR A 20 -9.23 -13.14 1.57
CA THR A 20 -8.92 -11.81 1.04
C THR A 20 -7.72 -11.88 0.08
N LYS A 21 -8.00 -11.83 -1.22
CA LYS A 21 -6.97 -11.84 -2.28
C LYS A 21 -5.94 -10.72 -2.02
N ALA A 22 -4.67 -10.96 -2.36
CA ALA A 22 -3.57 -9.99 -2.23
C ALA A 22 -3.88 -8.59 -2.83
N GLY A 23 -4.73 -8.52 -3.86
CA GLY A 23 -5.20 -7.25 -4.41
C GLY A 23 -6.05 -6.40 -3.45
N MET A 24 -6.86 -7.04 -2.60
CA MET A 24 -7.68 -6.34 -1.61
C MET A 24 -6.82 -5.80 -0.45
N TRP A 25 -5.80 -6.54 -0.03
CA TRP A 25 -4.80 -6.04 0.92
C TRP A 25 -4.01 -4.86 0.37
N ALA A 26 -3.54 -4.95 -0.87
CA ALA A 26 -2.85 -3.84 -1.53
C ALA A 26 -3.73 -2.57 -1.56
N TRP A 27 -5.00 -2.72 -1.91
CA TRP A 27 -5.97 -1.62 -1.89
C TRP A 27 -6.18 -1.06 -0.48
N MET A 28 -6.40 -1.91 0.52
CA MET A 28 -6.65 -1.49 1.91
C MET A 28 -5.44 -0.74 2.48
N LEU A 29 -4.25 -1.29 2.29
CA LEU A 29 -2.99 -0.68 2.72
C LEU A 29 -2.76 0.68 2.04
N GLN A 30 -3.10 0.82 0.75
CA GLN A 30 -3.02 2.10 0.06
C GLN A 30 -3.98 3.15 0.65
N ARG A 31 -5.20 2.76 1.05
CA ARG A 31 -6.17 3.66 1.71
C ARG A 31 -5.73 4.06 3.11
N LEU A 32 -5.26 3.10 3.90
CA LEU A 32 -4.70 3.39 5.21
C LEU A 32 -3.50 4.33 5.11
N ALA A 33 -2.60 4.10 4.15
CA ALA A 33 -1.46 4.97 3.92
C ALA A 33 -1.87 6.40 3.57
N ALA A 34 -2.90 6.60 2.74
CA ALA A 34 -3.42 7.92 2.42
C ALA A 34 -3.96 8.66 3.66
N LEU A 35 -4.71 7.96 4.52
CA LEU A 35 -5.24 8.54 5.77
C LEU A 35 -4.11 8.91 6.73
N LEU A 36 -3.12 8.04 6.91
CA LEU A 36 -1.94 8.33 7.73
C LEU A 36 -1.14 9.51 7.15
N LEU A 37 -1.07 9.63 5.83
CA LEU A 37 -0.37 10.73 5.15
C LEU A 37 -0.94 12.09 5.58
N VAL A 38 -2.26 12.22 5.66
CA VAL A 38 -2.92 13.47 6.09
C VAL A 38 -2.43 13.88 7.48
N VAL A 39 -2.38 12.94 8.42
CA VAL A 39 -1.88 13.20 9.78
C VAL A 39 -0.40 13.56 9.78
N VAL A 40 0.42 12.77 9.08
CA VAL A 40 1.88 12.96 9.04
C VAL A 40 2.26 14.29 8.37
N ILE A 41 1.53 14.71 7.33
CA ILE A 41 1.72 16.03 6.70
C ILE A 41 1.47 17.14 7.72
N VAL A 42 0.40 17.09 8.51
CA VAL A 42 0.15 18.10 9.56
C VAL A 42 1.29 18.12 10.58
N LEU A 43 1.77 16.97 11.02
CA LEU A 43 2.91 16.88 11.94
C LEU A 43 4.20 17.44 11.32
N HIS A 44 4.43 17.17 10.03
CA HIS A 44 5.59 17.66 9.30
C HIS A 44 5.56 19.18 9.15
N LEU A 45 4.39 19.76 8.86
CA LEU A 45 4.23 21.21 8.77
C LEU A 45 4.46 21.92 10.12
N ARG A 46 4.13 21.26 11.24
CA ARG A 46 4.38 21.81 12.59
C ARG A 46 5.85 21.73 13.01
N ASN A 47 6.51 20.61 12.72
CA ASN A 47 7.93 20.43 13.03
C ASN A 47 8.61 19.61 11.92
N PRO A 48 9.13 20.28 10.88
CA PRO A 48 9.69 19.58 9.73
C PRO A 48 11.00 18.85 10.05
N PHE A 49 11.66 19.16 11.18
CA PHE A 49 12.95 18.58 11.57
C PHE A 49 12.82 17.27 12.35
N GLY A 50 11.60 16.86 12.72
CA GLY A 50 11.37 15.59 13.43
C GLY A 50 11.78 14.40 12.56
N ARG A 51 12.92 13.76 12.87
CA ARG A 51 13.44 12.60 12.10
C ARG A 51 12.38 11.49 11.93
N PRO A 52 11.60 11.09 12.97
CA PRO A 52 10.55 10.08 12.78
C PRO A 52 9.45 10.53 11.81
N VAL A 53 9.08 11.81 11.85
CA VAL A 53 8.04 12.38 10.96
C VAL A 53 8.54 12.43 9.52
N GLN A 54 9.80 12.82 9.28
CA GLN A 54 10.43 12.78 7.96
C GLN A 54 10.48 11.36 7.39
N ALA A 55 10.89 10.38 8.22
CA ALA A 55 10.93 8.98 7.83
C ALA A 55 9.52 8.46 7.51
N ALA A 56 8.54 8.73 8.38
CA ALA A 56 7.15 8.35 8.16
C ALA A 56 6.59 8.98 6.88
N LEU A 57 6.85 10.27 6.64
CA LEU A 57 6.42 10.97 5.44
C LEU A 57 7.01 10.31 4.19
N LEU A 58 8.34 10.13 4.13
CA LEU A 58 9.01 9.50 3.00
C LEU A 58 8.46 8.08 2.74
N GLY A 59 8.37 7.26 3.78
CA GLY A 59 7.87 5.89 3.67
C GLY A 59 6.42 5.82 3.19
N LEU A 60 5.52 6.63 3.76
CA LEU A 60 4.12 6.65 3.38
C LEU A 60 3.89 7.22 1.98
N VAL A 61 4.62 8.27 1.58
CA VAL A 61 4.55 8.81 0.21
C VAL A 61 4.98 7.76 -0.81
N LEU A 62 6.14 7.11 -0.59
CA LEU A 62 6.63 6.07 -1.50
C LEU A 62 5.65 4.90 -1.58
N PHE A 63 5.18 4.40 -0.44
CA PHE A 63 4.27 3.28 -0.39
C PHE A 63 2.91 3.59 -1.05
N HIS A 64 2.29 4.73 -0.71
CA HIS A 64 1.03 5.16 -1.30
C HIS A 64 1.16 5.39 -2.81
N GLY A 65 2.20 6.14 -3.22
CA GLY A 65 2.45 6.49 -4.61
C GLY A 65 2.68 5.26 -5.48
N LEU A 66 3.56 4.34 -5.07
CA LEU A 66 3.90 3.15 -5.86
C LEU A 66 2.75 2.15 -5.95
N LEU A 67 1.97 1.97 -4.87
CA LEU A 67 0.73 1.18 -4.95
C LEU A 67 -0.34 1.84 -5.84
N GLY A 68 -0.41 3.17 -5.85
CA GLY A 68 -1.23 3.94 -6.77
C GLY A 68 -0.83 3.74 -8.23
N VAL A 69 0.46 3.82 -8.56
CA VAL A 69 0.98 3.53 -9.91
C VAL A 69 0.62 2.10 -10.32
N ARG A 70 0.78 1.11 -9.43
CA ARG A 70 0.34 -0.27 -9.68
C ARG A 70 -1.15 -0.35 -10.02
N ALA A 71 -2.01 0.37 -9.29
CA ALA A 71 -3.45 0.37 -9.56
C ALA A 71 -3.73 0.94 -10.95
N ILE A 72 -3.14 2.10 -11.27
CA ILE A 72 -3.24 2.75 -12.57
C ILE A 72 -2.83 1.80 -13.71
N LEU A 73 -1.67 1.12 -13.60
CA LEU A 73 -1.21 0.18 -14.63
C LEU A 73 -2.20 -0.98 -14.88
N LEU A 74 -2.82 -1.51 -13.82
CA LEU A 74 -3.83 -2.56 -13.95
C LEU A 74 -5.12 -2.01 -14.58
N ASP A 75 -5.52 -0.78 -14.25
CA ASP A 75 -6.70 -0.11 -14.81
C ASP A 75 -6.52 0.22 -16.30
N PHE A 76 -5.29 0.50 -16.74
CA PHE A 76 -4.92 0.68 -18.16
C PHE A 76 -4.85 -0.62 -18.98
N GLY A 77 -5.20 -1.76 -18.38
CA GLY A 77 -5.33 -3.03 -19.11
C GLY A 77 -4.13 -3.97 -19.01
N LEU A 78 -3.18 -3.70 -18.12
CA LEU A 78 -2.09 -4.66 -17.86
C LEU A 78 -2.69 -5.99 -17.33
N PRO A 79 -2.27 -7.16 -17.85
CA PRO A 79 -2.88 -8.42 -17.47
C PRO A 79 -2.83 -8.69 -15.95
N VAL A 80 -3.97 -9.12 -15.38
CA VAL A 80 -4.10 -9.42 -13.93
C VAL A 80 -3.04 -10.38 -13.40
N ARG A 81 -2.46 -11.28 -14.23
CA ARG A 81 -1.37 -12.17 -13.81
C ARG A 81 -0.16 -11.42 -13.20
N TRP A 82 0.05 -10.17 -13.59
CA TRP A 82 1.14 -9.32 -13.07
C TRP A 82 0.86 -8.75 -11.68
N HIS A 83 -0.35 -8.90 -11.14
CA HIS A 83 -0.77 -8.22 -9.90
C HIS A 83 0.12 -8.50 -8.68
N ARG A 84 0.70 -9.70 -8.57
CA ARG A 84 1.64 -10.07 -7.48
C ARG A 84 3.02 -9.49 -7.71
N LEU A 85 3.54 -9.58 -8.94
CA LEU A 85 4.85 -9.02 -9.27
C LEU A 85 4.86 -7.51 -9.12
N LEU A 86 3.83 -6.82 -9.60
CA LEU A 86 3.69 -5.36 -9.43
C LEU A 86 3.57 -4.97 -7.95
N PHE A 87 2.91 -5.79 -7.13
CA PHE A 87 2.82 -5.53 -5.69
C PHE A 87 4.19 -5.67 -5.01
N ALA A 88 4.86 -6.81 -5.22
CA ALA A 88 6.18 -7.05 -4.67
C ALA A 88 7.22 -6.04 -5.19
N GLY A 89 7.16 -5.71 -6.48
CA GLY A 89 8.00 -4.70 -7.11
C GLY A 89 7.78 -3.30 -6.55
N ALA A 90 6.53 -2.89 -6.34
CA ALA A 90 6.22 -1.60 -5.70
C ALA A 90 6.76 -1.53 -4.26
N VAL A 91 6.59 -2.60 -3.47
CA VAL A 91 7.12 -2.66 -2.09
C VAL A 91 8.65 -2.67 -2.09
N GLY A 92 9.28 -3.52 -2.90
CA GLY A 92 10.73 -3.62 -3.00
C GLY A 92 11.37 -2.31 -3.47
N LEU A 93 10.81 -1.69 -4.51
CA LEU A 93 11.25 -0.39 -5.00
C LEU A 93 11.08 0.70 -3.92
N GLY A 94 9.96 0.69 -3.19
CA GLY A 94 9.74 1.62 -2.09
C GLY A 94 10.79 1.49 -0.98
N VAL A 95 11.15 0.26 -0.59
CA VAL A 95 12.20 0.00 0.40
C VAL A 95 13.58 0.47 -0.10
N ILE A 96 13.92 0.19 -1.36
CA ILE A 96 15.19 0.62 -1.96
C ILE A 96 15.27 2.15 -2.00
N LEU A 97 14.24 2.82 -2.52
CA LEU A 97 14.20 4.29 -2.59
C LEU A 97 14.25 4.91 -1.20
N PHE A 98 13.54 4.35 -0.23
CA PHE A 98 13.62 4.78 1.16
C PHE A 98 15.04 4.69 1.69
N ALA A 99 15.69 3.53 1.56
CA ALA A 99 17.04 3.31 2.07
C ALA A 99 18.08 4.24 1.42
N VAL A 100 18.00 4.41 0.10
CA VAL A 100 18.89 5.31 -0.66
C VAL A 100 18.69 6.75 -0.22
N VAL A 101 17.46 7.28 -0.28
CA VAL A 101 17.17 8.68 0.05
C VAL A 101 17.47 8.97 1.53
N TRP A 102 17.11 8.04 2.43
CA TRP A 102 17.35 8.21 3.85
C TRP A 102 18.83 8.12 4.22
N GLY A 103 19.59 7.23 3.57
CA GLY A 103 21.02 7.06 3.77
C GLY A 103 21.83 8.25 3.24
N LEU A 104 21.50 8.74 2.05
CA LEU A 104 22.16 9.90 1.42
C LEU A 104 21.89 11.23 2.14
N ARG A 105 20.87 11.29 3.00
CA ARG A 105 20.51 12.52 3.73
C ARG A 105 21.64 13.07 4.64
N TRP A 106 22.62 12.24 4.98
CA TRP A 106 23.63 12.52 5.99
C TRP A 106 25.04 12.72 5.42
N TYR A 107 25.17 12.72 4.10
CA TYR A 107 26.42 12.95 3.37
C TYR A 107 26.27 14.20 2.50
#